data_AF-A0A6P0V3C3-F1
#
_entry.id   AF-A0A6P0V3C3-F1
#
_cell.length_a   1.000
_cell.length_b   1.000
_cell.length_c   1.000
_cell.angle_alpha   90.00
_cell.angle_beta   90.00
_cell.angle_gamma   90.00
#
_symmetry.space_group_name_H-M   'P 1'
#
loop_
_entity.id
_entity.type
_entity.pdbx_description
1 polymer ?
#
loop_
_entity_poly.entity_id
_entity_poly.type
_entity_poly.pdbx_seq_one_letter_code
_entity_poly.pdbx_strand_id
1 'polypeptide(L)'
;MTSIFQTVQSLDLEAPIDLFRIWDTGIPSTYFTNISGVVFAGISYQPIPCKFEWLNLTSEGAVPGSSLVASDVKGILGGLVEAYGGLLGAKLEATQTWRLFLDGQPGQDATQFRGPVKLRINQRTWEPMNQIEFQCVSGFDLERLTLPNRAYLKRCQWLLGDENCRAPGHISYDLAGNPTSDPTQRACGKDLASCRRYHGHVRHFGGFVGIQRYN
;
A
#
# COMPACT_ATOMS: atom_id res chain seq x y z
N MET A 1 10.06 0.55 -28.27
CA MET A 1 9.33 0.14 -27.05
C MET A 1 8.46 1.31 -26.64
N THR A 2 7.20 1.28 -27.06
CA THR A 2 6.21 2.33 -26.77
C THR A 2 5.77 2.16 -25.32
N SER A 3 5.96 3.19 -24.50
CA SER A 3 5.52 3.16 -23.11
C SER A 3 4.01 3.43 -23.02
N ILE A 4 3.35 2.91 -21.98
CA ILE A 4 1.90 3.12 -21.77
C ILE A 4 1.49 4.59 -21.87
N PHE A 5 2.30 5.51 -21.34
CA PHE A 5 1.98 6.94 -21.37
C PHE A 5 1.88 7.49 -22.80
N GLN A 6 2.63 6.92 -23.75
CA GLN A 6 2.55 7.26 -25.17
C GLN A 6 1.32 6.62 -25.84
N THR A 7 0.96 5.40 -25.46
CA THR A 7 -0.23 4.69 -25.98
C THR A 7 -1.55 5.32 -25.48
N VAL A 8 -1.58 5.89 -24.27
CA VAL A 8 -2.75 6.63 -23.76
C VAL A 8 -3.00 7.94 -24.53
N GLN A 9 -2.01 8.45 -25.27
CA GLN A 9 -2.14 9.68 -26.05
C GLN A 9 -2.48 9.45 -27.54
N SER A 10 -2.48 8.20 -28.02
CA SER A 10 -2.82 7.89 -29.42
C SER A 10 -4.33 7.77 -29.63
N LEU A 11 -4.84 8.30 -30.76
CA LEU A 11 -6.28 8.38 -31.06
C LEU A 11 -6.99 7.02 -31.30
N ASP A 12 -6.26 5.94 -31.54
CA ASP A 12 -6.81 4.58 -31.76
C ASP A 12 -6.87 3.74 -30.47
N LEU A 13 -7.37 4.33 -29.37
CA LEU A 13 -7.37 3.67 -28.06
C LEU A 13 -8.36 2.50 -28.00
N GLU A 14 -7.83 1.28 -27.93
CA GLU A 14 -8.58 0.13 -27.40
C GLU A 14 -8.90 0.37 -25.91
N ALA A 15 -10.08 -0.08 -25.48
CA ALA A 15 -10.53 0.07 -24.10
C ALA A 15 -9.55 -0.62 -23.12
N PRO A 16 -9.20 0.01 -21.99
CA PRO A 16 -8.34 -0.60 -20.99
C PRO A 16 -9.01 -1.84 -20.38
N ILE A 17 -8.17 -2.81 -20.02
CA ILE A 17 -8.54 -4.07 -19.39
C ILE A 17 -8.22 -3.95 -17.91
N ASP A 18 -9.25 -4.08 -17.09
CA ASP A 18 -9.11 -4.03 -15.63
C ASP A 18 -8.87 -5.46 -15.10
N LEU A 19 -7.72 -5.65 -14.46
CA LEU A 19 -7.29 -6.85 -13.78
C LEU A 19 -7.47 -6.67 -12.27
N PHE A 20 -8.13 -7.62 -11.63
CA PHE A 20 -8.35 -7.60 -10.18
C PHE A 20 -7.77 -8.85 -9.51
N ARG A 21 -7.26 -8.63 -8.31
CA ARG A 21 -6.84 -9.69 -7.40
C ARG A 21 -7.41 -9.43 -6.01
N ILE A 22 -8.12 -10.40 -5.47
CA ILE A 22 -8.57 -10.42 -4.07
C ILE A 22 -7.76 -11.46 -3.32
N TRP A 23 -7.23 -11.10 -2.15
CA TRP A 23 -6.54 -12.03 -1.26
C TRP A 23 -6.51 -11.52 0.18
N ASP A 24 -6.41 -12.44 1.14
CA ASP A 24 -6.12 -12.09 2.53
C ASP A 24 -5.53 -13.29 3.29
N THR A 25 -5.12 -13.11 4.54
CA THR A 25 -4.68 -14.20 5.42
C THR A 25 -5.82 -15.20 5.64
N GLY A 26 -5.75 -16.35 4.97
CA GLY A 26 -6.77 -17.42 5.04
C GLY A 26 -7.75 -17.44 3.86
N ILE A 27 -7.72 -16.44 2.98
CA ILE A 27 -8.55 -16.37 1.78
C ILE A 27 -7.66 -16.70 0.56
N PRO A 28 -8.05 -17.66 -0.31
CA PRO A 28 -7.28 -17.97 -1.51
C PRO A 28 -7.18 -16.75 -2.42
N SER A 29 -6.03 -16.60 -3.10
CA SER A 29 -5.89 -15.52 -4.10
C SER A 29 -6.80 -15.80 -5.29
N THR A 30 -7.75 -14.91 -5.54
CA THR A 30 -8.67 -14.99 -6.68
C THR A 30 -8.36 -13.88 -7.67
N TYR A 31 -8.17 -14.26 -8.94
CA TYR A 31 -7.85 -13.37 -10.05
C TYR A 31 -9.02 -13.32 -11.02
N PHE A 32 -9.53 -12.12 -11.30
CA PHE A 32 -10.64 -11.94 -12.23
C PHE A 32 -10.49 -10.67 -13.08
N THR A 33 -11.17 -10.67 -14.23
CA THR A 33 -11.08 -9.64 -15.27
C THR A 33 -12.43 -9.35 -15.90
N ASN A 34 -12.58 -8.14 -16.41
CA ASN A 34 -13.75 -7.73 -17.19
C ASN A 34 -13.91 -8.47 -18.53
N ILE A 35 -12.82 -9.02 -19.08
CA ILE A 35 -12.78 -9.71 -20.39
C ILE A 35 -12.34 -11.18 -20.23
N SER A 36 -12.72 -12.03 -21.17
CA SER A 36 -12.35 -13.44 -21.24
C SER A 36 -11.00 -13.70 -21.90
N GLY A 37 -10.34 -14.79 -21.48
CA GLY A 37 -9.10 -15.27 -22.10
C GLY A 37 -7.89 -14.39 -21.82
N VAL A 38 -7.85 -13.72 -20.66
CA VAL A 38 -6.76 -12.83 -20.28
C VAL A 38 -5.70 -13.60 -19.49
N VAL A 39 -4.47 -13.62 -20.03
CA VAL A 39 -3.28 -14.08 -19.33
C VAL A 39 -2.31 -12.91 -19.25
N PHE A 40 -1.87 -12.60 -18.03
CA PHE A 40 -0.95 -11.50 -17.79
C PHE A 40 0.08 -11.90 -16.74
N ALA A 41 1.36 -11.65 -17.04
CA ALA A 41 2.48 -12.05 -16.20
C ALA A 41 2.48 -13.55 -15.82
N GLY A 42 1.98 -14.41 -16.72
CA GLY A 42 1.85 -15.86 -16.51
C GLY A 42 0.67 -16.28 -15.62
N ILE A 43 -0.21 -15.36 -15.23
CA ILE A 43 -1.40 -15.63 -14.42
C ILE A 43 -2.64 -15.60 -15.31
N SER A 44 -3.47 -16.65 -15.24
CA SER A 44 -4.75 -16.72 -15.92
C SER A 44 -5.84 -16.05 -15.08
N TYR A 45 -6.56 -15.11 -15.68
CA TYR A 45 -7.66 -14.41 -15.01
C TYR A 45 -9.02 -14.98 -15.41
N GLN A 46 -9.94 -15.06 -14.45
CA GLN A 46 -11.30 -15.51 -14.69
C GLN A 46 -12.19 -14.37 -15.24
N PRO A 47 -12.94 -14.59 -16.33
CA PRO A 47 -13.88 -13.57 -16.82
C PRO A 47 -15.06 -13.41 -15.87
N ILE A 48 -15.09 -12.28 -15.18
CA ILE A 48 -16.21 -11.83 -14.35
C ILE A 48 -16.50 -10.38 -14.78
N PRO A 49 -17.65 -10.10 -15.40
CA PRO A 49 -17.99 -8.75 -15.80
C PRO A 49 -17.97 -7.82 -14.60
N CYS A 50 -17.02 -6.89 -14.58
CA CYS A 50 -16.81 -5.97 -13.47
C CYS A 50 -16.51 -4.56 -13.97
N LYS A 51 -16.93 -3.58 -13.19
CA LYS A 51 -16.69 -2.17 -13.40
C LYS A 51 -16.08 -1.61 -12.13
N PHE A 52 -14.93 -0.94 -12.27
CA PHE A 52 -14.25 -0.30 -11.15
C PHE A 52 -14.19 1.21 -11.35
N GLU A 53 -14.59 1.93 -10.31
CA GLU A 53 -14.43 3.37 -10.27
C GLU A 53 -13.01 3.70 -9.84
N TRP A 54 -12.17 3.99 -10.84
CA TRP A 54 -10.78 4.36 -10.62
C TRP A 54 -10.69 5.65 -9.80
N LEU A 55 -9.78 5.65 -8.83
CA LEU A 55 -9.53 6.80 -7.97
C LEU A 55 -9.17 8.02 -8.83
N ASN A 56 -10.01 9.04 -8.76
CA ASN A 56 -9.68 10.36 -9.28
C ASN A 56 -8.79 11.05 -8.25
N LEU A 57 -7.55 11.35 -8.63
CA LEU A 57 -6.67 12.20 -7.83
C LEU A 57 -7.26 13.62 -7.82
N THR A 58 -8.03 13.94 -6.80
CA THR A 58 -8.46 15.31 -6.52
C THR A 58 -7.38 16.00 -5.67
N SER A 59 -7.12 17.27 -5.94
CA SER A 59 -6.13 18.08 -5.20
C SER A 59 -6.52 18.34 -3.74
N GLU A 60 -7.72 17.93 -3.31
CA GLU A 60 -8.29 18.20 -1.99
C GLU A 60 -7.96 17.12 -0.94
N GLY A 61 -7.15 16.12 -1.27
CA GLY A 61 -6.53 15.22 -0.28
C GLY A 61 -7.45 14.18 0.34
N ALA A 62 -8.77 14.22 0.09
CA ALA A 62 -9.65 13.11 0.38
C ALA A 62 -9.50 12.06 -0.73
N VAL A 63 -9.07 10.85 -0.39
CA VAL A 63 -9.16 9.70 -1.30
C VAL A 63 -10.63 9.31 -1.35
N PRO A 64 -11.36 9.57 -2.46
CA PRO A 64 -12.74 9.13 -2.55
C PRO A 64 -12.78 7.60 -2.43
N GLY A 65 -13.73 7.07 -1.66
CA GLY A 65 -13.97 5.63 -1.62
C GLY A 65 -14.27 5.13 -3.03
N SER A 66 -13.52 4.13 -3.50
CA SER A 66 -13.73 3.50 -4.81
C SER A 66 -14.81 2.43 -4.71
N SER A 67 -15.70 2.35 -5.70
CA SER A 67 -16.67 1.25 -5.81
C SER A 67 -16.22 0.24 -6.86
N LEU A 68 -16.28 -1.05 -6.51
CA LEU A 68 -16.12 -2.18 -7.43
C LEU A 68 -17.48 -2.87 -7.58
N VAL A 69 -18.05 -2.85 -8.77
CA VAL A 69 -19.27 -3.59 -9.09
C VAL A 69 -18.90 -4.81 -9.93
N ALA A 70 -19.25 -6.01 -9.49
CA ALA A 70 -19.01 -7.25 -10.22
C ALA A 70 -20.31 -8.04 -10.39
N SER A 71 -20.59 -8.51 -11.61
CA SER A 71 -21.72 -9.40 -11.90
C SER A 71 -21.26 -10.85 -11.85
N ASP A 72 -21.61 -11.54 -10.77
CA ASP A 72 -21.15 -12.88 -10.49
C ASP A 72 -22.19 -13.93 -10.89
N VAL A 73 -22.34 -14.13 -12.20
CA VAL A 73 -23.24 -15.16 -12.75
C VAL A 73 -22.78 -16.58 -12.40
N LYS A 74 -21.48 -16.77 -12.14
CA LYS A 74 -20.88 -18.08 -11.86
C LYS A 74 -20.85 -18.43 -10.36
N GLY A 75 -21.18 -17.50 -9.48
CA GLY A 75 -21.15 -17.69 -8.02
C GLY A 75 -19.74 -17.81 -7.42
N ILE A 76 -18.69 -17.39 -8.15
CA ILE A 76 -17.30 -17.49 -7.65
C ILE A 76 -17.06 -16.48 -6.53
N LEU A 77 -17.44 -15.22 -6.76
CA LEU A 77 -17.30 -14.16 -5.76
C LEU A 77 -18.33 -14.32 -4.64
N GLY A 78 -19.55 -14.73 -4.95
CA GLY A 78 -20.61 -15.05 -3.99
C GLY A 78 -20.18 -16.15 -3.03
N GLY A 79 -19.59 -17.24 -3.52
CA GLY A 79 -19.06 -18.31 -2.67
C GLY A 79 -17.92 -17.85 -1.76
N LEU A 80 -17.04 -16.96 -2.24
CA LEU A 80 -15.99 -16.36 -1.41
C LEU A 80 -16.57 -15.43 -0.34
N VAL A 81 -17.58 -14.64 -0.69
CA VAL A 81 -18.28 -13.76 0.25
C VAL A 81 -18.96 -14.58 1.35
N GLU A 82 -19.66 -15.65 1.01
CA GLU A 82 -20.33 -16.52 1.99
C GLU A 82 -19.33 -17.25 2.89
N ALA A 83 -18.25 -17.81 2.31
CA ALA A 83 -17.24 -18.56 3.06
C ALA A 83 -16.43 -17.69 4.03
N TYR A 84 -16.20 -16.41 3.70
CA TYR A 84 -15.28 -15.53 4.43
C TYR A 84 -15.97 -14.26 4.98
N GLY A 85 -17.25 -14.36 5.33
CA GLY A 85 -17.96 -13.32 6.08
C GLY A 85 -18.02 -11.96 5.37
N GLY A 86 -18.25 -11.96 4.05
CA GLY A 86 -18.39 -10.73 3.27
C GLY A 86 -17.08 -10.14 2.72
N LEU A 87 -15.95 -10.85 2.86
CA LEU A 87 -14.61 -10.37 2.46
C LEU A 87 -14.21 -9.05 3.15
N LEU A 88 -14.79 -8.75 4.32
CA LEU A 88 -14.51 -7.53 5.06
C LEU A 88 -13.03 -7.48 5.47
N GLY A 89 -12.33 -6.40 5.08
CA GLY A 89 -10.90 -6.22 5.32
C GLY A 89 -9.98 -6.89 4.29
N ALA A 90 -10.53 -7.70 3.37
CA ALA A 90 -9.72 -8.37 2.36
C ALA A 90 -9.03 -7.35 1.44
N LYS A 91 -7.83 -7.71 0.96
CA LYS A 91 -7.04 -6.84 0.09
C LYS A 91 -7.51 -6.99 -1.34
N LEU A 92 -7.82 -5.87 -1.97
CA LEU A 92 -8.12 -5.76 -3.38
C LEU A 92 -6.96 -5.04 -4.07
N GLU A 93 -6.42 -5.67 -5.11
CA GLU A 93 -5.40 -5.08 -5.98
C GLU A 93 -5.99 -4.91 -7.38
N ALA A 94 -6.13 -3.66 -7.81
CA ALA A 94 -6.65 -3.30 -9.13
C ALA A 94 -5.51 -2.80 -10.03
N THR A 95 -5.39 -3.39 -11.21
CA THR A 95 -4.36 -3.07 -12.20
C THR A 95 -4.98 -2.91 -13.56
N GLN A 96 -4.61 -1.86 -14.29
CA GLN A 96 -5.06 -1.57 -15.65
C GLN A 96 -4.00 -1.95 -16.66
N THR A 97 -4.39 -2.67 -17.70
CA THR A 97 -3.51 -3.06 -18.81
C THR A 97 -4.23 -2.83 -20.14
N TRP A 98 -3.52 -2.98 -21.25
CA TRP A 98 -4.09 -2.95 -22.59
C TRP A 98 -3.84 -4.28 -23.29
N ARG A 99 -4.70 -4.62 -24.24
CA ARG A 99 -4.64 -5.90 -24.97
C ARG A 99 -3.26 -6.15 -25.57
N LEU A 100 -2.61 -5.11 -26.11
CA LEU A 100 -1.27 -5.18 -26.73
C LEU A 100 -0.19 -5.76 -25.80
N PHE A 101 -0.30 -5.53 -24.48
CA PHE A 101 0.69 -5.93 -23.48
C PHE A 101 0.38 -7.28 -22.81
N LEU A 102 -0.75 -7.90 -23.15
CA LEU A 102 -1.12 -9.21 -22.63
C LEU A 102 -0.19 -10.31 -23.16
N ASP A 103 -0.10 -11.41 -22.41
CA ASP A 103 0.68 -12.56 -22.81
C ASP A 103 0.08 -13.20 -24.07
N GLY A 104 0.92 -13.52 -25.06
CA GLY A 104 0.48 -14.04 -26.36
C GLY A 104 0.17 -12.98 -27.43
N GLN A 105 0.40 -11.70 -27.14
CA GLN A 105 0.31 -10.60 -28.12
C GLN A 105 1.71 -10.15 -28.55
N PRO A 106 1.86 -9.54 -29.75
CA PRO A 106 3.17 -9.16 -30.28
C PRO A 106 3.91 -8.10 -29.45
N GLY A 107 3.19 -7.37 -28.57
CA GLY A 107 3.73 -6.34 -27.68
C GLY A 107 3.82 -6.76 -26.21
N GLN A 108 3.80 -8.06 -25.90
CA GLN A 108 3.82 -8.59 -24.54
C GLN A 108 4.88 -7.91 -23.66
N ASP A 109 4.42 -7.25 -22.59
CA ASP A 109 5.30 -6.64 -21.59
C ASP A 109 4.57 -6.58 -20.24
N ALA A 110 4.96 -7.45 -19.31
CA ALA A 110 4.39 -7.53 -17.97
C ALA A 110 4.72 -6.32 -17.08
N THR A 111 5.65 -5.45 -17.51
CA THR A 111 5.99 -4.21 -16.79
C THR A 111 5.11 -3.03 -17.19
N GLN A 112 4.39 -3.16 -18.31
CA GLN A 112 3.47 -2.15 -18.79
C GLN A 112 2.10 -2.37 -18.16
N PHE A 113 1.85 -1.69 -17.05
CA PHE A 113 0.51 -1.54 -16.48
C PHE A 113 0.32 -0.18 -15.78
N ARG A 114 -0.94 0.25 -15.62
CA ARG A 114 -1.35 1.36 -14.76
C ARG A 114 -1.85 0.80 -13.43
N GLY A 115 -1.16 1.08 -12.34
CA GLY A 115 -1.42 0.46 -11.04
C GLY A 115 -0.11 0.03 -10.38
N PRO A 116 -0.12 -0.85 -9.36
CA PRO A 116 -1.29 -1.50 -8.77
C PRO A 116 -1.91 -0.63 -7.67
N VAL A 117 -3.22 -0.42 -7.73
CA VAL A 117 -3.95 0.28 -6.67
C VAL A 117 -4.33 -0.74 -5.61
N LYS A 118 -3.78 -0.58 -4.40
CA LYS A 118 -4.02 -1.48 -3.26
C LYS A 118 -5.08 -0.88 -2.35
N LEU A 119 -6.19 -1.58 -2.23
CA LEU A 119 -7.37 -1.19 -1.46
C LEU A 119 -7.76 -2.29 -0.49
N ARG A 120 -8.62 -1.95 0.46
CA ARG A 120 -9.31 -2.91 1.32
C ARG A 120 -10.81 -2.80 1.13
N ILE A 121 -11.47 -3.94 1.14
CA ILE A 121 -12.93 -4.02 1.10
C ILE A 121 -13.45 -3.59 2.47
N ASN A 122 -14.22 -2.49 2.52
CA ASN A 122 -14.77 -1.95 3.76
C ASN A 122 -16.19 -2.44 4.02
N GLN A 123 -17.03 -2.37 2.99
CA GLN A 123 -18.43 -2.76 3.06
C GLN A 123 -18.87 -3.38 1.74
N ARG A 124 -19.87 -4.24 1.83
CA ARG A 124 -20.62 -4.73 0.69
C ARG A 124 -21.94 -3.96 0.62
N THR A 125 -22.20 -3.31 -0.49
CA THR A 125 -23.44 -2.56 -0.71
C THR A 125 -24.24 -3.25 -1.79
N TRP A 126 -25.46 -3.68 -1.45
CA TRP A 126 -26.54 -4.06 -2.38
C TRP A 126 -26.29 -5.26 -3.32
N GLU A 127 -27.33 -6.09 -3.53
CA GLU A 127 -27.28 -7.26 -4.41
C GLU A 127 -28.64 -7.51 -5.11
N PRO A 128 -28.94 -6.82 -6.22
CA PRO A 128 -30.03 -7.20 -7.11
C PRO A 128 -29.47 -8.14 -8.19
N MET A 129 -30.10 -9.29 -8.42
CA MET A 129 -29.83 -10.18 -9.57
C MET A 129 -28.34 -10.50 -9.81
N ASN A 130 -27.63 -11.04 -8.81
CA ASN A 130 -26.24 -11.53 -8.90
C ASN A 130 -25.17 -10.45 -9.14
N GLN A 131 -25.46 -9.18 -8.86
CA GLN A 131 -24.47 -8.11 -8.87
C GLN A 131 -23.99 -7.84 -7.44
N ILE A 132 -22.69 -7.93 -7.20
CA ILE A 132 -22.06 -7.62 -5.92
C ILE A 132 -21.33 -6.31 -6.07
N GLU A 133 -21.67 -5.33 -5.25
CA GLU A 133 -20.90 -4.10 -5.15
C GLU A 133 -20.09 -4.07 -3.83
N PHE A 134 -18.80 -3.78 -3.98
CA PHE A 134 -17.84 -3.64 -2.90
C PHE A 134 -17.42 -2.17 -2.79
N GLN A 135 -17.70 -1.59 -1.63
CA GLN A 135 -17.10 -0.32 -1.26
C GLN A 135 -15.68 -0.57 -0.76
N CYS A 136 -14.71 -0.04 -1.50
CA CYS A 136 -13.30 -0.21 -1.24
C CYS A 136 -12.67 1.12 -0.77
N VAL A 137 -11.85 1.04 0.26
CA VAL A 137 -11.16 2.19 0.85
C VAL A 137 -9.65 1.96 0.83
N SER A 138 -8.87 3.03 0.99
CA SER A 138 -7.45 2.88 1.19
C SER A 138 -7.17 2.14 2.52
N GLY A 139 -6.10 1.35 2.57
CA GLY A 139 -5.71 0.69 3.83
C GLY A 139 -5.46 1.66 4.98
N PHE A 140 -5.07 2.90 4.67
CA PHE A 140 -4.85 3.96 5.65
C PHE A 140 -6.14 4.44 6.31
N ASP A 141 -7.19 4.64 5.51
CA ASP A 141 -8.48 5.12 5.99
C ASP A 141 -9.16 4.09 6.91
N LEU A 142 -9.04 2.81 6.55
CA LEU A 142 -9.63 1.71 7.34
C LEU A 142 -9.00 1.60 8.73
N GLU A 143 -7.68 1.80 8.83
CA GLU A 143 -6.94 1.77 10.10
C GLU A 143 -6.96 3.14 10.83
N ARG A 144 -7.65 4.15 10.27
CA ARG A 144 -7.64 5.56 10.71
C ARG A 144 -6.21 6.08 10.98
N LEU A 145 -5.25 5.57 10.23
CA LEU A 145 -3.86 5.95 10.37
C LEU A 145 -3.66 7.30 9.69
N THR A 146 -3.36 8.32 10.49
CA THR A 146 -2.89 9.58 9.96
C THR A 146 -1.42 9.47 9.60
N LEU A 147 -1.09 9.75 8.35
CA LEU A 147 0.29 10.03 7.97
C LEU A 147 0.70 11.34 8.66
N PRO A 148 1.85 11.43 9.35
CA PRO A 148 2.93 10.46 9.51
C PRO A 148 2.80 9.62 10.79
N ASN A 149 3.16 8.34 10.69
CA ASN A 149 3.23 7.39 11.82
C ASN A 149 4.35 7.72 12.84
N ARG A 150 5.03 8.86 12.66
CA ARG A 150 6.12 9.34 13.50
C ARG A 150 5.71 10.63 14.18
N ALA A 151 5.87 10.68 15.50
CA ALA A 151 5.71 11.91 16.25
C ALA A 151 6.82 12.90 15.92
N TYR A 152 6.44 14.12 15.60
CA TYR A 152 7.33 15.23 15.35
C TYR A 152 7.89 15.81 16.68
N LEU A 153 8.91 15.15 17.24
CA LEU A 153 9.51 15.53 18.52
C LEU A 153 10.89 16.18 18.34
N LYS A 154 11.21 17.18 19.19
CA LYS A 154 12.54 17.81 19.24
C LYS A 154 13.66 16.82 19.62
N ARG A 155 13.37 15.88 20.52
CA ARG A 155 14.33 14.87 21.00
C ARG A 155 14.29 13.62 20.12
N CYS A 156 15.39 12.88 20.11
CA CYS A 156 15.48 11.60 19.41
C CYS A 156 14.48 10.59 20.00
N GLN A 157 13.68 9.96 19.14
CA GLN A 157 12.75 8.91 19.55
C GLN A 157 13.33 7.49 19.44
N TRP A 158 14.52 7.32 18.85
CA TRP A 158 15.11 5.99 18.70
C TRP A 158 15.49 5.35 20.03
N LEU A 159 15.35 4.03 20.03
CA LEU A 159 15.96 3.18 21.04
C LEU A 159 17.46 3.08 20.76
N LEU A 160 18.26 3.15 21.83
CA LEU A 160 19.71 3.11 21.71
C LEU A 160 20.14 1.73 21.20
N GLY A 161 20.79 1.68 20.05
CA GLY A 161 21.25 0.43 19.43
C GLY A 161 20.25 -0.27 18.50
N ASP A 162 19.04 0.28 18.34
CA ASP A 162 18.07 -0.18 17.33
C ASP A 162 18.57 0.04 15.89
N GLU A 163 17.94 -0.59 14.91
CA GLU A 163 18.30 -0.51 13.48
C GLU A 163 18.41 0.93 12.96
N ASN A 164 17.63 1.84 13.54
CA ASN A 164 17.61 3.26 13.21
C ASN A 164 18.75 4.05 13.88
N CYS A 165 19.09 3.74 15.13
CA CYS A 165 20.12 4.45 15.90
C CYS A 165 21.53 3.89 15.66
N ARG A 166 21.68 2.56 15.66
CA ARG A 166 22.95 1.83 15.46
C ARG A 166 24.09 2.26 16.40
N ALA A 167 23.77 2.67 17.63
CA ALA A 167 24.77 3.14 18.59
C ALA A 167 25.77 2.02 18.95
N PRO A 168 27.08 2.28 18.90
CA PRO A 168 28.09 1.27 19.18
C PRO A 168 28.00 0.78 20.63
N GLY A 169 28.05 -0.54 20.84
CA GLY A 169 27.96 -1.18 22.16
C GLY A 169 29.14 -0.89 23.10
N HIS A 170 30.31 -0.55 22.55
CA HIS A 170 31.52 -0.28 23.32
C HIS A 170 31.56 1.13 23.95
N ILE A 171 30.67 2.03 23.52
CA ILE A 171 30.54 3.37 24.08
C ILE A 171 29.27 3.42 24.93
N SER A 172 29.43 3.81 26.19
CA SER A 172 28.33 3.90 27.16
C SER A 172 28.47 5.16 27.98
N TYR A 173 27.37 5.90 28.09
CA TYR A 173 27.26 7.08 28.94
C TYR A 173 26.09 6.89 29.93
N ASP A 174 26.19 7.54 31.09
CA ASP A 174 25.06 7.67 32.03
C ASP A 174 24.05 8.73 31.54
N LEU A 175 22.96 8.91 32.29
CA LEU A 175 21.94 9.94 31.99
C LEU A 175 22.49 11.37 32.09
N ALA A 176 23.51 11.59 32.93
CA ALA A 176 24.19 12.87 33.09
C ALA A 176 25.22 13.15 31.96
N GLY A 177 25.55 12.15 31.14
CA GLY A 177 26.48 12.22 30.04
C GLY A 177 27.94 11.90 30.38
N ASN A 178 28.23 11.26 31.52
CA ASN A 178 29.55 10.78 31.91
C ASN A 178 29.83 9.38 31.34
N PRO A 179 31.07 9.06 30.95
CA PRO A 179 31.41 7.72 30.46
C PRO A 179 31.25 6.69 31.58
N THR A 180 30.56 5.59 31.29
CA THR A 180 30.27 4.54 32.29
C THR A 180 30.58 3.16 31.72
N SER A 181 31.21 2.30 32.52
CA SER A 181 31.51 0.91 32.15
C SER A 181 30.34 -0.04 32.44
N ASP A 182 29.42 0.36 33.31
CA ASP A 182 28.28 -0.46 33.72
C ASP A 182 27.15 -0.43 32.67
N PRO A 183 26.76 -1.59 32.12
CA PRO A 183 25.72 -1.67 31.09
C PRO A 183 24.32 -1.32 31.62
N THR A 184 24.09 -1.44 32.92
CA THR A 184 22.81 -1.13 33.57
C THR A 184 22.54 0.38 33.68
N GLN A 185 23.59 1.20 33.67
CA GLN A 185 23.48 2.65 33.73
C GLN A 185 23.53 3.31 32.35
N ARG A 186 23.64 2.51 31.29
CA ARG A 186 23.74 2.98 29.91
C ARG A 186 22.44 3.66 29.49
N ALA A 187 22.47 4.99 29.42
CA ALA A 187 21.35 5.81 28.99
C ALA A 187 21.79 6.86 27.97
N CYS A 188 20.87 7.25 27.09
CA CYS A 188 21.10 8.34 26.15
C CYS A 188 20.17 9.50 26.48
N GLY A 189 20.72 10.71 26.58
CA GLY A 189 19.95 11.94 26.80
C GLY A 189 19.04 12.34 25.63
N LYS A 190 19.11 11.62 24.50
CA LYS A 190 18.27 11.82 23.29
C LYS A 190 18.39 13.21 22.64
N ASP A 191 19.49 13.91 22.92
CA ASP A 191 19.81 15.22 22.33
C ASP A 191 20.87 15.10 21.22
N LEU A 192 21.01 16.15 20.40
CA LEU A 192 22.02 16.18 19.32
C LEU A 192 23.44 15.98 19.84
N ALA A 193 23.77 16.56 20.99
CA ALA A 193 25.07 16.41 21.62
C ALA A 193 25.33 14.95 22.01
N SER A 194 24.32 14.26 22.53
CA SER A 194 24.41 12.83 22.86
C SER A 194 24.63 11.99 21.60
N CYS A 195 23.88 12.26 20.52
CA CYS A 195 24.07 11.56 19.25
C CYS A 195 25.49 11.73 18.68
N ARG A 196 26.05 12.94 18.78
CA ARG A 196 27.43 13.21 18.36
C ARG A 196 28.46 12.47 19.21
N ARG A 197 28.21 12.28 20.52
CA ARG A 197 29.12 11.50 21.39
C ARG A 197 29.16 10.02 21.00
N TYR A 198 28.02 9.42 20.66
CA TYR A 198 27.96 8.00 20.28
C TYR A 198 28.50 7.71 18.86
N HIS A 199 28.31 8.62 17.91
CA HIS A 199 28.62 8.36 16.50
C HIS A 199 29.72 9.24 15.89
N GLY A 200 30.13 10.31 16.57
CA GLY A 200 30.94 11.39 15.97
C GLY A 200 30.17 12.28 14.99
N HIS A 201 28.92 11.94 14.64
CA HIS A 201 28.07 12.67 13.72
C HIS A 201 26.59 12.62 14.12
N VAL A 202 25.74 13.42 13.46
CA VAL A 202 24.30 13.55 13.79
C VAL A 202 23.35 12.84 12.80
N ARG A 203 23.87 12.11 11.82
CA ARG A 203 23.05 11.47 10.76
C ARG A 203 22.03 10.45 11.27
N HIS A 204 22.28 9.80 12.40
CA HIS A 204 21.35 8.84 13.02
C HIS A 204 20.39 9.49 14.03
N PHE A 205 20.35 10.82 14.08
CA PHE A 205 19.44 11.52 14.99
C PHE A 205 17.98 11.38 14.51
N GLY A 206 17.12 10.89 15.40
CA GLY A 206 15.70 10.63 15.13
C GLY A 206 14.73 11.75 15.47
N GLY A 207 15.24 12.90 15.91
CA GLY A 207 14.40 14.05 16.29
C GLY A 207 14.43 15.17 15.25
N PHE A 208 13.51 16.10 15.40
CA PHE A 208 13.37 17.28 14.55
C PHE A 208 13.69 18.54 15.34
N VAL A 209 14.93 19.00 15.28
CA VAL A 209 15.42 20.15 16.08
C VAL A 209 14.82 21.49 15.68
N GLY A 210 14.37 21.62 14.44
CA GLY A 210 13.75 22.84 13.91
C GLY A 210 12.31 23.07 14.33
N ILE A 211 11.68 22.11 15.02
CA ILE A 211 10.29 22.25 15.46
C ILE A 211 10.25 23.25 16.61
N GLN A 212 9.81 24.47 16.37
CA GLN A 212 9.44 25.36 17.46
C GLN A 212 7.99 25.07 17.88
N ARG A 213 7.74 25.02 19.19
CA ARG A 213 6.37 25.18 19.66
C ARG A 213 6.04 26.66 19.46
N TYR A 214 5.09 26.95 18.58
CA TYR A 214 4.36 28.21 18.69
C TYR A 214 3.61 28.12 20.02
N ASN A 215 4.06 28.92 20.99
CA ASN A 215 3.28 29.19 22.19
C ASN A 215 2.24 30.26 21.87
#